data_AF-M9P1V5-F1
#
_entry.id   AF-M9P1V5-F1
#
_cell.length_a   1.000
_cell.length_b   1.000
_cell.length_c   1.000
_cell.angle_alpha   90.00
_cell.angle_beta   90.00
_cell.angle_gamma   90.00
#
_symmetry.space_group_name_H-M   'P 1'
#
loop_
_entity.id
_entity.type
_entity.pdbx_description
1 polymer ?
#
loop_
_entity_poly.entity_id
_entity_poly.type
_entity_poly.pdbx_seq_one_letter_code
_entity_poly.pdbx_strand_id
1 'polypeptide(L)'
;MLCPFSICVLSFIMLFCLSLVFVFLGFYFIMMDLVYFIEWEIVALNSSSIVMTFLFDWMSLIFMGFVLFISSLVIFYSEEYMTGDLTVDRFIMLVLMFVLSMMFLIISPNLISILLGWDGLGLVSYCLVIYYQNVKSYNAGMITVLSNRIGDVALLMAIAWMLNFGSWNYIYYLDGMSNSFEMTIIGGLVMLAAMTKSAQLPFSSWLPAAMAAPTPVSALVHSSTLVTAGVYLLIRFNSVIFDSGLGQALLVISGVTMFMAGLGANFEFDLKKIIALSTLSQLGLMMSILAMGLPKLAFFHLLTHALFKALLFMCAGAIIHNMKNSQDIRFMGSLSGQMPLTSICFNVANFALCGMPFLAGFYSKDLILEIVAMSYLNSFSFFLYFFSTGLTVCYSLRLAYYSMSGDFNSSSLHPLNDQGWVMLRGMLALLTMAVMGGSMLSWCLFPTPSMICLPMWLSTLALSVSLMGGWVGYELSNFSLFYKLQSFHYYLISSFLGSMWFMPFISTYGVGMTPMSAGGLMLKSFDQGWSEEFGAQNIYSYSMGYSGVNQWWQNNDLKIYLVSFILWIMVLVVFIMI
;
A
#
# COMPACT_ATOMS: atom_id res chain seq x y z
N MET A 1 42.43 -8.62 9.91
CA MET A 1 41.43 -9.04 10.92
C MET A 1 40.52 -7.86 11.26
N LEU A 2 39.75 -7.39 10.27
CA LEU A 2 38.52 -6.65 10.54
C LEU A 2 37.47 -7.74 10.72
N CYS A 3 36.77 -7.80 11.86
CA CYS A 3 35.64 -8.72 11.99
C CYS A 3 34.73 -8.52 10.77
N PRO A 4 34.41 -9.55 9.97
CA PRO A 4 33.46 -9.41 8.89
C PRO A 4 32.08 -9.29 9.52
N PHE A 5 31.73 -8.10 9.99
CA PHE A 5 30.36 -7.82 10.39
C PHE A 5 29.47 -8.02 9.16
N SER A 6 28.42 -8.83 9.31
CA SER A 6 27.42 -9.01 8.27
C SER A 6 26.81 -7.64 7.95
N ILE A 7 26.44 -7.42 6.68
CA ILE A 7 25.79 -6.18 6.24
C ILE A 7 24.51 -5.94 7.07
N CYS A 8 23.81 -7.00 7.49
CA CYS A 8 22.67 -6.96 8.40
C CYS A 8 23.01 -6.24 9.72
N VAL A 9 24.06 -6.67 10.42
CA VAL A 9 24.41 -6.10 11.73
C VAL A 9 24.86 -4.65 11.60
N LEU A 10 25.66 -4.33 10.58
CA LEU A 10 26.09 -2.94 10.35
C LEU A 10 24.90 -2.01 10.08
N SER A 11 24.01 -2.42 9.17
CA SER A 11 22.83 -1.63 8.82
C SER A 11 21.83 -1.53 9.98
N PHE A 12 21.66 -2.59 10.77
CA PHE A 12 20.89 -2.57 12.01
C PHE A 12 21.40 -1.47 12.96
N ILE A 13 22.69 -1.46 13.29
CA ILE A 13 23.27 -0.50 14.23
C ILE A 13 23.08 0.93 13.72
N MET A 14 23.36 1.18 12.43
CA MET A 14 23.23 2.50 11.84
C MET A 14 21.79 3.03 11.89
N LEU A 15 20.82 2.22 11.46
CA LEU A 15 19.40 2.60 11.43
C LEU A 15 18.83 2.75 12.84
N PHE A 16 19.23 1.88 13.77
CA PHE A 16 18.77 1.94 15.16
C PHE A 16 19.24 3.23 15.84
N CYS A 17 20.53 3.58 15.73
CA CYS A 17 21.06 4.83 16.28
C CYS A 17 20.36 6.06 15.66
N LEU A 18 20.18 6.08 14.34
CA LEU A 18 19.48 7.15 13.64
C LEU A 18 18.02 7.28 14.10
N SER A 19 17.33 6.16 14.33
CA SER A 19 15.95 6.14 14.79
C SER A 19 15.77 6.81 16.16
N LEU A 20 16.67 6.51 17.11
CA LEU A 20 16.62 7.10 18.45
C LEU A 20 16.84 8.61 18.38
N VAL A 21 17.80 9.07 17.57
CA VAL A 21 18.06 10.51 17.38
C VAL A 21 16.81 11.22 16.86
N PHE A 22 16.13 10.68 15.84
CA PHE A 22 14.92 11.31 15.31
C PHE A 22 13.73 11.28 16.26
N VAL A 23 13.55 10.22 17.05
CA VAL A 23 12.50 10.18 18.07
C VAL A 23 12.75 11.23 19.15
N PHE A 24 13.98 11.36 19.66
CA PHE A 24 14.33 12.39 20.65
C PHE A 24 14.19 13.80 20.10
N LEU A 25 14.63 14.04 18.86
CA LEU A 25 14.41 15.33 18.17
C LEU A 25 12.91 15.59 17.99
N GLY A 26 12.13 14.58 17.64
CA GLY A 26 10.67 14.69 17.51
C GLY A 26 10.01 15.14 18.81
N PHE A 27 10.37 14.53 19.95
CA PHE A 27 9.87 14.97 21.26
C PHE A 27 10.34 16.38 21.62
N TYR A 28 11.58 16.75 21.30
CA TYR A 28 12.07 18.11 21.49
C TYR A 28 11.25 19.14 20.67
N PHE A 29 10.87 18.80 19.43
CA PHE A 29 10.09 19.67 18.56
C PHE A 29 8.64 19.82 19.06
N ILE A 30 8.06 18.79 19.68
CA ILE A 30 6.76 18.91 20.36
C ILE A 30 6.86 19.88 21.54
N MET A 31 7.87 19.71 22.40
CA MET A 31 7.98 20.52 23.62
C MET A 31 8.21 22.01 23.34
N MET A 32 8.91 22.33 22.25
CA MET A 32 9.26 23.70 21.87
C MET A 32 8.39 24.26 20.73
N ASP A 33 7.41 23.50 20.23
CA ASP A 33 6.59 23.82 19.04
C ASP A 33 7.43 24.33 17.83
N LEU A 34 8.55 23.66 17.55
CA LEU A 34 9.48 24.04 16.48
C LEU A 34 9.09 23.41 15.15
N VAL A 35 9.15 24.22 14.09
CA VAL A 35 9.00 23.81 12.69
C VAL A 35 10.16 24.41 11.90
N TYR A 36 10.97 23.56 11.25
CA TYR A 36 12.03 24.01 10.36
C TYR A 36 11.69 23.74 8.90
N PHE A 37 11.78 24.80 8.10
CA PHE A 37 11.58 24.77 6.66
C PHE A 37 12.92 25.08 5.97
N ILE A 38 13.44 24.13 5.19
CA ILE A 38 14.67 24.31 4.41
C ILE A 38 14.30 24.26 2.94
N GLU A 39 14.49 25.37 2.23
CA GLU A 39 14.23 25.49 0.79
C GLU A 39 15.55 25.45 0.00
N TRP A 40 15.62 24.60 -1.03
CA TRP A 40 16.69 24.60 -2.02
C TRP A 40 16.12 24.79 -3.42
N GLU A 41 16.34 25.95 -4.02
CA GLU A 41 15.89 26.24 -5.39
C GLU A 41 16.76 25.47 -6.41
N ILE A 42 16.13 24.59 -7.21
CA ILE A 42 16.84 23.84 -8.27
C ILE A 42 16.84 24.66 -9.57
N VAL A 43 15.65 25.05 -10.05
CA VAL A 43 15.48 25.67 -11.37
C VAL A 43 14.35 26.71 -11.31
N ALA A 44 14.59 27.90 -11.86
CA ALA A 44 13.57 28.91 -12.11
C ALA A 44 13.18 28.94 -13.60
N LEU A 45 11.89 28.78 -13.91
CA LEU A 45 11.32 28.89 -15.26
C LEU A 45 10.22 29.95 -15.29
N ASN A 46 10.42 31.05 -16.02
CA ASN A 46 9.41 32.06 -16.43
C ASN A 46 8.40 32.57 -15.38
N SER A 47 8.67 32.36 -14.08
CA SER A 47 7.96 32.81 -12.85
C SER A 47 7.79 31.68 -11.82
N SER A 48 7.80 30.42 -12.25
CA SER A 48 7.72 29.25 -11.37
C SER A 48 9.12 28.73 -11.01
N SER A 49 9.43 28.67 -9.71
CA SER A 49 10.65 28.05 -9.19
C SER A 49 10.37 26.61 -8.74
N ILE A 50 11.10 25.64 -9.30
CA ILE A 50 11.14 24.26 -8.80
C ILE A 50 12.09 24.23 -7.61
N VAL A 51 11.53 24.06 -6.41
CA VAL A 51 12.26 24.05 -5.14
C VAL A 51 12.21 22.66 -4.51
N MET A 52 13.34 22.11 -4.09
CA MET A 52 13.37 20.99 -3.15
C MET A 52 13.30 21.52 -1.74
N THR A 53 12.17 21.27 -1.12
CA THR A 53 11.86 21.70 0.24
C THR A 53 11.96 20.53 1.20
N PHE A 54 12.55 20.73 2.36
CA PHE A 54 12.56 19.78 3.46
C PHE A 54 11.86 20.37 4.68
N LEU A 55 10.84 19.66 5.18
CA LEU A 55 10.08 20.04 6.37
C LEU A 55 10.39 19.11 7.54
N PHE A 56 10.92 19.70 8.61
CA PHE A 56 11.14 19.05 9.89
C PHE A 56 10.13 19.58 10.92
N ASP A 57 9.07 18.82 11.10
CA ASP A 57 8.05 18.99 12.13
C ASP A 57 8.13 17.82 13.10
N TRP A 58 7.46 17.93 14.25
CA TRP A 58 7.28 16.79 15.14
C TRP A 58 6.64 15.57 14.44
N MET A 59 5.67 15.77 13.54
CA MET A 59 5.04 14.67 12.80
C MET A 59 6.02 13.95 11.87
N SER A 60 6.84 14.69 11.11
CA SER A 60 7.81 14.07 10.20
C SER A 60 8.94 13.38 10.97
N LEU A 61 9.49 14.03 12.01
CA LEU A 61 10.58 13.48 12.81
C LEU A 61 10.18 12.20 13.54
N ILE A 62 9.03 12.19 14.22
CA ILE A 62 8.55 11.01 14.93
C ILE A 62 8.29 9.88 13.93
N PHE A 63 7.60 10.16 12.82
CA PHE A 63 7.30 9.11 11.85
C PHE A 63 8.57 8.51 11.22
N MET A 64 9.53 9.35 10.84
CA MET A 64 10.85 8.88 10.38
C MET A 64 11.54 8.02 11.42
N GLY A 65 11.53 8.43 12.69
CA GLY A 65 12.07 7.66 13.82
C GLY A 65 11.44 6.26 13.91
N PHE A 66 10.11 6.15 13.86
CA PHE A 66 9.42 4.85 13.91
C PHE A 66 9.68 3.97 12.69
N VAL A 67 9.70 4.54 11.47
CA VAL A 67 10.03 3.79 10.25
C VAL A 67 11.44 3.21 10.34
N LEU A 68 12.42 4.03 10.77
CA LEU A 68 13.80 3.59 10.94
C LEU A 68 13.92 2.53 12.05
N PHE A 69 13.24 2.72 13.18
CA PHE A 69 13.22 1.76 14.28
C PHE A 69 12.71 0.39 13.84
N ILE A 70 11.54 0.33 13.19
CA ILE A 70 10.98 -0.93 12.67
C ILE A 70 11.91 -1.53 11.62
N SER A 71 12.44 -0.72 10.70
CA SER A 71 13.35 -1.22 9.65
C SER A 71 14.63 -1.84 10.22
N SER A 72 15.19 -1.27 11.29
CA SER A 72 16.38 -1.81 11.95
C SER A 72 16.10 -3.22 12.50
N LEU A 73 14.98 -3.40 13.20
CA LEU A 73 14.61 -4.68 13.79
C LEU A 73 14.24 -5.73 12.74
N VAL A 74 13.62 -5.33 11.63
CA VAL A 74 13.33 -6.23 10.51
C VAL A 74 14.62 -6.69 9.81
N ILE A 75 15.60 -5.80 9.62
CA ILE A 75 16.89 -6.18 9.05
C ILE A 75 17.63 -7.14 9.98
N PHE A 76 17.63 -6.87 11.29
CA PHE A 76 18.20 -7.78 12.28
C PHE A 76 17.51 -9.15 12.25
N TYR A 77 16.17 -9.18 12.20
CA TYR A 77 15.39 -10.40 12.04
C TYR A 77 15.72 -11.17 10.75
N SER A 78 16.01 -10.45 9.65
CA SER A 78 16.27 -11.06 8.34
C SER A 78 17.59 -11.84 8.26
N GLU A 79 18.56 -11.56 9.14
CA GLU A 79 19.84 -12.28 9.18
C GLU A 79 19.65 -13.77 9.43
N GLU A 80 18.76 -14.12 10.36
CA GLU A 80 18.46 -15.52 10.70
C GLU A 80 17.33 -16.09 9.84
N TYR A 81 16.31 -15.29 9.48
CA TYR A 81 15.21 -15.79 8.63
C TYR A 81 15.66 -16.17 7.20
N MET A 82 16.61 -15.43 6.63
CA MET A 82 17.13 -15.69 5.27
C MET A 82 18.44 -16.48 5.29
N THR A 83 18.73 -17.23 6.36
CA THR A 83 19.91 -18.09 6.39
C THR A 83 19.86 -19.11 5.26
N GLY A 84 20.91 -19.14 4.44
CA GLY A 84 21.01 -20.06 3.30
C GLY A 84 20.66 -19.44 1.95
N ASP A 85 20.08 -18.24 1.91
CA ASP A 85 19.89 -17.52 0.65
C ASP A 85 21.21 -16.89 0.17
N LEU A 86 21.58 -17.13 -1.09
CA LEU A 86 22.82 -16.60 -1.67
C LEU A 86 22.76 -15.09 -1.97
N THR A 87 21.56 -14.49 -1.96
CA THR A 87 21.34 -13.11 -2.40
C THR A 87 20.80 -12.20 -1.31
N VAL A 88 21.25 -12.45 -0.07
CA VAL A 88 20.90 -11.63 1.11
C VAL A 88 21.43 -10.21 0.97
N ASP A 89 22.64 -10.00 0.43
CA ASP A 89 23.19 -8.64 0.25
C ASP A 89 22.30 -7.78 -0.66
N ARG A 90 21.83 -8.35 -1.78
CA ARG A 90 20.88 -7.69 -2.68
C ARG A 90 19.56 -7.37 -1.98
N PHE A 91 19.08 -8.29 -1.13
CA PHE A 91 17.87 -8.09 -0.35
C PHE A 91 18.00 -6.87 0.59
N ILE A 92 19.10 -6.79 1.35
CA ILE A 92 19.33 -5.68 2.29
C ILE A 92 19.45 -4.35 1.54
N MET A 93 20.15 -4.32 0.40
CA MET A 93 20.27 -3.10 -0.41
C MET A 93 18.90 -2.62 -0.93
N LEU A 94 18.02 -3.54 -1.34
CA LEU A 94 16.64 -3.18 -1.71
C LEU A 94 15.86 -2.63 -0.51
N VAL A 95 15.99 -3.22 0.68
CA VAL A 95 15.35 -2.72 1.90
C VAL A 95 15.86 -1.32 2.27
N LEU A 96 17.17 -1.06 2.16
CA LEU A 96 17.74 0.26 2.42
C LEU A 96 17.26 1.31 1.41
N MET A 97 17.18 0.98 0.12
CA MET A 97 16.60 1.87 -0.89
C MET A 97 15.12 2.17 -0.61
N PHE A 98 14.37 1.17 -0.12
CA PHE A 98 12.99 1.34 0.28
C PHE A 98 12.87 2.34 1.45
N VAL A 99 13.67 2.18 2.51
CA VAL A 99 13.70 3.08 3.67
C VAL A 99 14.05 4.51 3.22
N LEU A 100 15.05 4.67 2.36
CA LEU A 100 15.46 5.97 1.83
C LEU A 100 14.34 6.66 1.03
N SER A 101 13.61 5.92 0.17
CA SER A 101 12.46 6.48 -0.55
C SER A 101 11.32 6.91 0.37
N MET A 102 11.09 6.18 1.47
CA MET A 102 10.11 6.56 2.49
C MET A 102 10.51 7.86 3.19
N MET A 103 11.80 8.01 3.54
CA MET A 103 12.29 9.23 4.18
C MET A 103 12.08 10.46 3.29
N PHE A 104 12.33 10.35 1.98
CA PHE A 104 12.06 11.45 1.05
C PHE A 104 10.59 11.82 0.97
N LEU A 105 9.67 10.85 1.02
CA LEU A 105 8.24 11.13 1.06
C LEU A 105 7.83 11.85 2.36
N ILE A 106 8.38 11.44 3.52
CA ILE A 106 7.96 12.00 4.81
C ILE A 106 8.38 13.46 4.97
N ILE A 107 9.58 13.82 4.51
CA ILE A 107 10.18 15.15 4.69
C ILE A 107 9.62 16.15 3.68
N SER A 108 9.08 15.71 2.54
CA SER A 108 8.72 16.59 1.42
C SER A 108 7.37 17.31 1.58
N PRO A 109 7.37 18.67 1.58
CA PRO A 109 6.17 19.50 1.50
C PRO A 109 5.86 20.02 0.08
N ASN A 110 6.58 19.56 -0.94
CA ASN A 110 6.35 19.88 -2.35
C ASN A 110 5.83 18.64 -3.10
N LEU A 111 4.76 18.78 -3.88
CA LEU A 111 4.19 17.68 -4.67
C LEU A 111 5.21 17.03 -5.64
N ILE A 112 6.11 17.78 -6.26
CA ILE A 112 7.15 17.23 -7.13
C ILE A 112 8.11 16.34 -6.33
N SER A 113 8.55 16.82 -5.17
CA SER A 113 9.44 16.03 -4.30
C SER A 113 8.76 14.80 -3.71
N ILE A 114 7.44 14.86 -3.45
CA ILE A 114 6.65 13.70 -3.05
C ILE A 114 6.65 12.64 -4.15
N LEU A 115 6.51 13.02 -5.43
CA LEU A 115 6.53 12.07 -6.55
C LEU A 115 7.82 11.24 -6.57
N LEU A 116 8.98 11.84 -6.29
CA LEU A 116 10.26 11.12 -6.23
C LEU A 116 10.25 10.01 -5.16
N GLY A 117 9.77 10.31 -3.95
CA GLY A 117 9.63 9.31 -2.89
C GLY A 117 8.54 8.27 -3.21
N TRP A 118 7.43 8.72 -3.78
CA TRP A 118 6.26 7.91 -4.11
C TRP A 118 6.53 6.85 -5.18
N ASP A 119 7.18 7.25 -6.27
CA ASP A 119 7.61 6.37 -7.36
C ASP A 119 8.73 5.44 -6.90
N GLY A 120 9.68 5.96 -6.10
CA GLY A 120 10.74 5.16 -5.49
C GLY A 120 10.18 4.02 -4.65
N LEU A 121 9.20 4.31 -3.78
CA LEU A 121 8.50 3.29 -3.00
C LEU A 121 7.78 2.26 -3.89
N GLY A 122 7.14 2.71 -4.96
CA GLY A 122 6.47 1.83 -5.93
C GLY A 122 7.43 0.85 -6.61
N LEU A 123 8.53 1.36 -7.17
CA LEU A 123 9.51 0.56 -7.89
C LEU A 123 10.27 -0.41 -6.97
N VAL A 124 10.72 0.05 -5.80
CA VAL A 124 11.45 -0.83 -4.87
C VAL A 124 10.51 -1.91 -4.30
N SER A 125 9.26 -1.58 -4.02
CA SER A 125 8.28 -2.57 -3.56
C SER A 125 8.04 -3.69 -4.58
N TYR A 126 8.00 -3.35 -5.87
CA TYR A 126 7.89 -4.33 -6.95
C TYR A 126 9.06 -5.31 -6.97
N CYS A 127 10.29 -4.79 -6.88
CA CYS A 127 11.50 -5.60 -6.83
C CYS A 127 11.50 -6.55 -5.62
N LEU A 128 10.99 -6.10 -4.46
CA LEU A 128 10.88 -6.92 -3.26
C LEU A 128 9.78 -8.00 -3.36
N VAL A 129 8.65 -7.72 -4.03
CA VAL A 129 7.58 -8.71 -4.25
C VAL A 129 8.04 -9.83 -5.19
N ILE A 130 8.86 -9.51 -6.20
CA ILE A 130 9.34 -10.47 -7.20
C ILE A 130 10.63 -11.21 -6.78
N TYR A 131 11.08 -11.03 -5.53
CA TYR A 131 12.35 -11.58 -5.04
C TYR A 131 12.59 -13.07 -5.38
N TYR A 132 11.57 -13.93 -5.16
CA TYR A 132 11.68 -15.37 -5.41
C TYR A 132 11.44 -15.80 -6.87
N GLN A 133 11.17 -14.87 -7.81
CA GLN A 133 11.11 -15.12 -9.25
C GLN A 133 10.19 -16.29 -9.70
N ASN A 134 9.12 -16.55 -8.95
CA ASN A 134 8.09 -17.55 -9.28
C ASN A 134 6.96 -16.95 -10.13
N VAL A 135 6.25 -17.76 -10.93
CA VAL A 135 5.07 -17.32 -11.71
C VAL A 135 4.03 -16.61 -10.83
N LYS A 136 3.77 -17.16 -9.62
CA LYS A 136 2.87 -16.53 -8.65
C LYS A 136 3.36 -15.15 -8.19
N SER A 137 4.66 -14.99 -7.93
CA SER A 137 5.23 -13.70 -7.52
C SER A 137 5.29 -12.70 -8.67
N TYR A 138 5.53 -13.14 -9.92
CA TYR A 138 5.46 -12.25 -11.10
C TYR A 138 4.05 -11.69 -11.29
N ASN A 139 3.03 -12.55 -11.23
CA ASN A 139 1.64 -12.12 -11.35
C ASN A 139 1.24 -11.17 -10.21
N ALA A 140 1.63 -11.49 -8.97
CA ALA A 140 1.40 -10.61 -7.83
C ALA A 140 2.08 -9.25 -8.01
N GLY A 141 3.37 -9.24 -8.39
CA GLY A 141 4.13 -8.02 -8.64
C GLY A 141 3.52 -7.15 -9.73
N MET A 142 3.06 -7.73 -10.83
CA MET A 142 2.42 -6.97 -11.90
C MET A 142 1.12 -6.27 -11.44
N ILE A 143 0.29 -6.97 -10.66
CA ILE A 143 -0.92 -6.38 -10.07
C ILE A 143 -0.55 -5.21 -9.15
N THR A 144 0.49 -5.34 -8.33
CA THR A 144 0.93 -4.25 -7.43
C THR A 144 1.45 -3.01 -8.16
N VAL A 145 2.21 -3.17 -9.24
CA VAL A 145 2.74 -2.01 -9.99
C VAL A 145 1.65 -1.31 -10.76
N LEU A 146 0.81 -2.05 -11.48
CA LEU A 146 -0.23 -1.46 -12.31
C LEU A 146 -1.25 -0.69 -11.46
N SER A 147 -1.65 -1.24 -10.30
CA SER A 147 -2.56 -0.54 -9.39
C SER A 147 -1.94 0.72 -8.79
N ASN A 148 -0.66 0.69 -8.41
CA ASN A 148 0.04 1.87 -7.89
C ASN A 148 0.22 2.97 -8.95
N ARG A 149 0.49 2.60 -10.22
CA ARG A 149 0.68 3.55 -11.32
C ARG A 149 -0.55 4.41 -11.61
N ILE A 150 -1.75 3.94 -11.28
CA ILE A 150 -2.97 4.76 -11.34
C ILE A 150 -2.87 5.96 -10.39
N GLY A 151 -2.30 5.75 -9.19
CA GLY A 151 -2.05 6.83 -8.24
C GLY A 151 -0.97 7.80 -8.71
N ASP A 152 0.09 7.29 -9.34
CA ASP A 152 1.18 8.12 -9.88
C ASP A 152 0.66 9.07 -10.97
N VAL A 153 -0.23 8.57 -11.85
CA VAL A 153 -0.92 9.41 -12.85
C VAL A 153 -1.77 10.49 -12.17
N ALA A 154 -2.47 10.18 -11.09
CA ALA A 154 -3.24 11.15 -10.34
C ALA A 154 -2.37 12.23 -9.68
N LEU A 155 -1.21 11.87 -9.13
CA LEU A 155 -0.22 12.83 -8.61
C LEU A 155 0.37 13.70 -9.72
N LEU A 156 0.69 13.14 -10.89
CA LEU A 156 1.16 13.92 -12.04
C LEU A 156 0.11 14.93 -12.52
N MET A 157 -1.17 14.54 -12.55
CA MET A 157 -2.26 15.46 -12.83
C MET A 157 -2.40 16.54 -11.74
N ALA A 158 -2.21 16.20 -10.47
CA ALA A 158 -2.23 17.17 -9.37
C ALA A 158 -1.07 18.19 -9.49
N ILE A 159 0.12 17.75 -9.88
CA ILE A 159 1.27 18.63 -10.16
C ILE A 159 0.95 19.61 -11.30
N ALA A 160 0.27 19.13 -12.34
CA ALA A 160 -0.17 19.99 -13.46
C ALA A 160 -1.20 21.03 -13.01
N TRP A 161 -2.17 20.65 -12.16
CA TRP A 161 -3.18 21.59 -11.64
C TRP A 161 -2.60 22.59 -10.63
N MET A 162 -1.60 22.23 -9.83
CA MET A 162 -0.93 23.15 -8.91
C MET A 162 -0.20 24.31 -9.60
N LEU A 163 0.08 24.20 -10.90
CA LEU A 163 0.65 25.31 -11.68
C LEU A 163 -0.22 26.57 -11.64
N ASN A 164 -1.53 26.45 -11.44
CA ASN A 164 -2.43 27.60 -11.32
C ASN A 164 -2.08 28.50 -10.13
N PHE A 165 -1.49 27.95 -9.06
CA PHE A 165 -1.01 28.70 -7.90
C PHE A 165 0.41 29.26 -8.08
N GLY A 166 1.11 28.92 -9.16
CA GLY A 166 2.48 29.39 -9.45
C GLY A 166 3.60 28.68 -8.70
N SER A 167 3.30 27.85 -7.69
CA SER A 167 4.29 27.01 -7.01
C SER A 167 3.70 25.67 -6.56
N TRP A 168 4.56 24.67 -6.35
CA TRP A 168 4.16 23.31 -5.97
C TRP A 168 4.24 23.01 -4.47
N ASN A 169 4.62 24.02 -3.66
CA ASN A 169 4.67 23.91 -2.21
C ASN A 169 3.24 24.02 -1.65
N TYR A 170 2.66 22.88 -1.28
CA TYR A 170 1.23 22.84 -0.93
C TYR A 170 0.92 23.48 0.44
N ILE A 171 1.89 23.52 1.36
CA ILE A 171 1.68 24.00 2.74
C ILE A 171 1.12 25.42 2.79
N TYR A 172 1.60 26.31 1.92
CA TYR A 172 1.17 27.70 1.90
C TYR A 172 -0.26 27.89 1.40
N TYR A 173 -0.77 26.98 0.56
CA TYR A 173 -2.08 27.09 -0.08
C TYR A 173 -3.18 26.29 0.61
N LEU A 174 -2.82 25.21 1.32
CA LEU A 174 -3.75 24.31 1.97
C LEU A 174 -4.77 25.03 2.87
N ASP A 175 -4.30 25.94 3.71
CA ASP A 175 -5.15 26.58 4.70
C ASP A 175 -5.90 27.81 4.14
N GLY A 176 -5.27 28.57 3.24
CA GLY A 176 -5.83 29.80 2.69
C GLY A 176 -6.79 29.59 1.51
N MET A 177 -6.58 28.54 0.71
CA MET A 177 -7.28 28.30 -0.56
C MET A 177 -8.07 26.99 -0.58
N SER A 178 -8.36 26.38 0.58
CA SER A 178 -9.08 25.11 0.69
C SER A 178 -10.42 25.08 -0.06
N ASN A 179 -11.14 26.20 -0.06
CA ASN A 179 -12.46 26.33 -0.69
C ASN A 179 -12.41 26.58 -2.21
N SER A 180 -11.24 26.81 -2.80
CA SER A 180 -11.12 27.04 -4.23
C SER A 180 -11.40 25.75 -5.03
N PHE A 181 -12.06 25.88 -6.17
CA PHE A 181 -12.35 24.74 -7.05
C PHE A 181 -11.08 23.98 -7.44
N GLU A 182 -10.01 24.71 -7.74
CA GLU A 182 -8.71 24.14 -8.09
C GLU A 182 -8.16 23.26 -6.96
N MET A 183 -8.19 23.76 -5.72
CA MET A 183 -7.70 22.99 -4.58
C MET A 183 -8.58 21.77 -4.28
N THR A 184 -9.89 21.85 -4.50
CA THR A 184 -10.76 20.66 -4.37
C THR A 184 -10.42 19.59 -5.43
N ILE A 185 -10.08 19.97 -6.66
CA ILE A 185 -9.63 19.02 -7.68
C ILE A 185 -8.30 18.39 -7.27
N ILE A 186 -7.34 19.20 -6.84
CA ILE A 186 -6.03 18.73 -6.37
C ILE A 186 -6.21 17.77 -5.19
N GLY A 187 -7.04 18.13 -4.21
CA GLY A 187 -7.39 17.27 -3.08
C GLY A 187 -8.05 15.96 -3.51
N GLY A 188 -8.93 15.98 -4.51
CA GLY A 188 -9.56 14.79 -5.07
C GLY A 188 -8.57 13.86 -5.79
N LEU A 189 -7.66 14.41 -6.58
CA LEU A 189 -6.59 13.64 -7.26
C LEU A 189 -5.60 13.04 -6.25
N VAL A 190 -5.23 13.82 -5.24
CA VAL A 190 -4.40 13.38 -4.13
C VAL A 190 -5.09 12.28 -3.31
N MET A 191 -6.40 12.42 -3.04
CA MET A 191 -7.21 11.39 -2.40
C MET A 191 -7.23 10.09 -3.23
N LEU A 192 -7.36 10.18 -4.55
CA LEU A 192 -7.28 9.02 -5.43
C LEU A 192 -5.91 8.33 -5.36
N ALA A 193 -4.81 9.09 -5.36
CA ALA A 193 -3.47 8.54 -5.17
C ALA A 193 -3.30 7.88 -3.80
N ALA A 194 -3.79 8.50 -2.74
CA ALA A 194 -3.75 7.92 -1.40
C ALA A 194 -4.58 6.63 -1.30
N MET A 195 -5.74 6.56 -1.96
CA MET A 195 -6.58 5.36 -1.98
C MET A 195 -5.91 4.17 -2.69
N THR A 196 -5.12 4.39 -3.74
CA THR A 196 -4.40 3.30 -4.43
C THR A 196 -3.33 2.67 -3.53
N LYS A 197 -2.44 3.49 -2.92
CA LYS A 197 -1.39 2.99 -2.02
C LYS A 197 -1.92 2.45 -0.70
N SER A 198 -3.03 2.99 -0.18
CA SER A 198 -3.63 2.50 1.07
C SER A 198 -4.60 1.32 0.87
N ALA A 199 -4.68 0.77 -0.35
CA ALA A 199 -5.51 -0.37 -0.73
C ALA A 199 -7.01 -0.21 -0.37
N GLN A 200 -7.56 1.00 -0.52
CA GLN A 200 -8.99 1.23 -0.37
C GLN A 200 -9.76 0.67 -1.57
N LEU A 201 -11.05 0.38 -1.41
CA LEU A 201 -11.93 -0.02 -2.50
C LEU A 201 -11.97 1.11 -3.53
N PRO A 202 -11.77 0.85 -4.83
CA PRO A 202 -11.76 -0.46 -5.49
C PRO A 202 -10.38 -1.16 -5.60
N PHE A 203 -9.30 -0.51 -5.19
CA PHE A 203 -7.91 -0.97 -5.35
C PHE A 203 -7.42 -1.90 -4.24
N SER A 204 -8.32 -2.63 -3.55
CA SER A 204 -7.94 -3.48 -2.41
C SER A 204 -7.23 -4.78 -2.79
N SER A 205 -7.38 -5.26 -4.05
CA SER A 205 -6.98 -6.61 -4.46
C SER A 205 -5.48 -6.86 -4.44
N TRP A 206 -4.65 -5.82 -4.59
CA TRP A 206 -3.20 -5.98 -4.71
C TRP A 206 -2.53 -6.33 -3.37
N LEU A 207 -3.07 -5.89 -2.24
CA LEU A 207 -2.42 -6.06 -0.93
C LEU A 207 -2.38 -7.54 -0.50
N PRO A 208 -3.47 -8.34 -0.55
CA PRO A 208 -3.38 -9.76 -0.22
C PRO A 208 -2.57 -10.56 -1.25
N ALA A 209 -2.54 -10.13 -2.51
CA ALA A 209 -1.69 -10.75 -3.53
C ALA A 209 -0.19 -10.52 -3.26
N ALA A 210 0.19 -9.36 -2.73
CA ALA A 210 1.57 -9.00 -2.41
C ALA A 210 2.22 -9.88 -1.32
N MET A 211 1.41 -10.64 -0.57
CA MET A 211 1.89 -11.56 0.47
C MET A 211 2.66 -12.78 -0.07
N ALA A 212 2.83 -12.89 -1.38
CA ALA A 212 3.82 -13.76 -2.02
C ALA A 212 5.28 -13.39 -1.66
N ALA A 213 5.52 -12.15 -1.20
CA ALA A 213 6.82 -11.68 -0.76
C ALA A 213 7.34 -12.43 0.50
N PRO A 214 8.66 -12.44 0.73
CA PRO A 214 9.23 -12.96 1.98
C PRO A 214 8.70 -12.23 3.22
N THR A 215 8.65 -12.91 4.38
CA THR A 215 8.00 -12.34 5.58
C THR A 215 8.64 -11.07 6.12
N PRO A 216 9.98 -10.86 6.09
CA PRO A 216 10.56 -9.59 6.51
C PRO A 216 10.06 -8.42 5.65
N VAL A 217 9.83 -8.64 4.36
CA VAL A 217 9.25 -7.63 3.45
C VAL A 217 7.80 -7.36 3.81
N SER A 218 6.98 -8.39 4.06
CA SER A 218 5.60 -8.15 4.48
C SER A 218 5.49 -7.39 5.80
N ALA A 219 6.42 -7.64 6.73
CA ALA A 219 6.50 -6.89 7.98
C ALA A 219 6.81 -5.41 7.75
N LEU A 220 7.79 -5.09 6.89
CA LEU A 220 8.21 -3.71 6.67
C LEU A 220 7.30 -2.97 5.67
N VAL A 221 7.23 -3.48 4.43
CA VAL A 221 6.63 -2.82 3.27
C VAL A 221 5.11 -2.76 3.41
N HIS A 222 4.46 -3.90 3.62
CA HIS A 222 3.01 -4.01 3.52
C HIS A 222 2.26 -3.73 4.84
N SER A 223 2.98 -3.59 5.95
CA SER A 223 2.35 -3.35 7.26
C SER A 223 2.56 -1.93 7.80
N SER A 224 3.79 -1.40 7.70
CA SER A 224 4.20 -0.20 8.44
C SER A 224 4.60 1.01 7.60
N THR A 225 4.83 0.85 6.29
CA THR A 225 5.50 1.91 5.48
C THR A 225 4.81 2.25 4.16
N LEU A 226 4.68 1.31 3.21
CA LEU A 226 4.13 1.62 1.88
C LEU A 226 2.64 1.97 1.99
N VAL A 227 1.88 1.16 2.72
CA VAL A 227 0.43 1.33 2.79
C VAL A 227 0.04 2.53 3.66
N THR A 228 0.88 2.87 4.63
CA THR A 228 0.74 4.06 5.47
C THR A 228 1.17 5.35 4.77
N ALA A 229 1.96 5.28 3.68
CA ALA A 229 2.39 6.48 2.95
C ALA A 229 1.19 7.26 2.37
N GLY A 230 0.16 6.56 1.88
CA GLY A 230 -1.08 7.20 1.42
C GLY A 230 -1.83 7.88 2.56
N VAL A 231 -1.91 7.24 3.74
CA VAL A 231 -2.53 7.82 4.94
C VAL A 231 -1.75 9.06 5.40
N TYR A 232 -0.41 8.99 5.45
CA TYR A 232 0.44 10.11 5.84
C TYR A 232 0.31 11.30 4.89
N LEU A 233 0.22 11.05 3.59
CA LEU A 233 0.00 12.09 2.60
C LEU A 233 -1.34 12.80 2.87
N LEU A 234 -2.43 12.06 3.14
CA LEU A 234 -3.71 12.69 3.50
C LEU A 234 -3.72 13.36 4.88
N ILE A 235 -2.91 12.91 5.84
CA ILE A 235 -2.72 13.66 7.11
C ILE A 235 -2.23 15.08 6.81
N ARG A 236 -1.31 15.25 5.84
CA ARG A 236 -0.81 16.57 5.42
C ARG A 236 -1.84 17.38 4.62
N PHE A 237 -2.66 16.73 3.80
CA PHE A 237 -3.72 17.36 3.00
C PHE A 237 -5.07 17.48 3.74
N ASN A 238 -5.12 17.24 5.05
CA ASN A 238 -6.38 17.11 5.79
C ASN A 238 -7.24 18.39 5.76
N SER A 239 -6.65 19.59 5.69
CA SER A 239 -7.41 20.84 5.66
C SER A 239 -8.30 21.00 4.42
N VAL A 240 -8.01 20.30 3.32
CA VAL A 240 -8.85 20.29 2.10
C VAL A 240 -9.94 19.22 2.17
N ILE A 241 -9.69 18.14 2.91
CA ILE A 241 -10.63 17.02 3.07
C ILE A 241 -11.69 17.37 4.11
N PHE A 242 -11.31 18.15 5.12
CA PHE A 242 -12.18 18.57 6.19
C PHE A 242 -13.42 19.31 5.66
N ASP A 243 -14.60 18.90 6.14
CA ASP A 243 -15.93 19.44 5.79
C ASP A 243 -16.28 19.49 4.29
N SER A 244 -15.48 18.89 3.41
CA SER A 244 -15.76 18.83 1.98
C SER A 244 -16.53 17.56 1.59
N GLY A 245 -17.22 17.59 0.44
CA GLY A 245 -17.88 16.40 -0.12
C GLY A 245 -16.90 15.24 -0.38
N LEU A 246 -15.61 15.54 -0.54
CA LEU A 246 -14.54 14.54 -0.66
C LEU A 246 -14.35 13.76 0.65
N GLY A 247 -14.39 14.44 1.81
CA GLY A 247 -14.34 13.78 3.12
C GLY A 247 -15.51 12.82 3.30
N GLN A 248 -16.73 13.24 2.97
CA GLN A 248 -17.91 12.37 3.06
C GLN A 248 -17.82 11.14 2.16
N ALA A 249 -17.34 11.31 0.92
CA ALA A 249 -17.10 10.18 0.01
C ALA A 249 -16.03 9.22 0.57
N LEU A 250 -14.93 9.77 1.08
CA LEU A 250 -13.85 8.98 1.68
C LEU A 250 -14.34 8.21 2.91
N LEU A 251 -15.18 8.81 3.76
CA LEU A 251 -15.77 8.17 4.93
C LEU A 251 -16.56 6.91 4.56
N VAL A 252 -17.40 6.98 3.52
CA VAL A 252 -18.19 5.82 3.06
C VAL A 252 -17.29 4.76 2.45
N ILE A 253 -16.36 5.13 1.56
CA ILE A 253 -15.44 4.18 0.91
C ILE A 253 -14.61 3.44 1.97
N SER A 254 -14.05 4.18 2.93
CA SER A 254 -13.20 3.63 3.99
C SER A 254 -13.98 2.82 5.04
N GLY A 255 -15.24 3.17 5.32
CA GLY A 255 -16.11 2.34 6.15
C GLY A 255 -16.43 0.99 5.50
N VAL A 256 -16.70 1.00 4.18
CA VAL A 256 -16.99 -0.22 3.42
C VAL A 256 -15.74 -1.10 3.29
N THR A 257 -14.55 -0.53 3.12
CA THR A 257 -13.29 -1.31 3.10
C THR A 257 -13.02 -1.97 4.43
N MET A 258 -13.23 -1.26 5.54
CA MET A 258 -13.09 -1.79 6.89
C MET A 258 -13.96 -3.03 7.10
N PHE A 259 -15.23 -2.93 6.69
CA PHE A 259 -16.19 -4.03 6.75
C PHE A 259 -15.82 -5.21 5.83
N MET A 260 -15.49 -4.93 4.57
CA MET A 260 -15.13 -5.96 3.59
C MET A 260 -13.89 -6.75 4.01
N ALA A 261 -12.83 -6.08 4.49
CA ALA A 261 -11.63 -6.77 4.97
C ALA A 261 -11.90 -7.59 6.24
N GLY A 262 -12.69 -7.05 7.17
CA GLY A 262 -13.07 -7.75 8.40
C GLY A 262 -13.81 -9.05 8.12
N LEU A 263 -14.73 -9.05 7.15
CA LEU A 263 -15.44 -10.27 6.72
C LEU A 263 -14.50 -11.23 5.99
N GLY A 264 -13.68 -10.75 5.05
CA GLY A 264 -12.74 -11.61 4.32
C GLY A 264 -11.76 -12.34 5.23
N ALA A 265 -11.25 -11.67 6.27
CA ALA A 265 -10.32 -12.25 7.23
C ALA A 265 -10.91 -13.44 8.02
N ASN A 266 -12.23 -13.48 8.23
CA ASN A 266 -12.92 -14.59 8.89
C ASN A 266 -13.03 -15.85 8.03
N PHE A 267 -12.90 -15.75 6.71
CA PHE A 267 -13.01 -16.90 5.80
C PHE A 267 -11.67 -17.37 5.23
N GLU A 268 -10.65 -16.49 5.21
CA GLU A 268 -9.30 -16.87 4.77
C GLU A 268 -8.60 -17.80 5.78
N PHE A 269 -7.71 -18.67 5.28
CA PHE A 269 -6.95 -19.64 6.08
C PHE A 269 -5.42 -19.43 6.01
N ASP A 270 -4.92 -18.65 5.06
CA ASP A 270 -3.49 -18.32 5.01
C ASP A 270 -3.14 -17.29 6.09
N LEU A 271 -2.22 -17.63 7.00
CA LEU A 271 -1.83 -16.78 8.13
C LEU A 271 -1.43 -15.36 7.69
N LYS A 272 -0.58 -15.23 6.66
CA LYS A 272 -0.15 -13.92 6.15
C LYS A 272 -1.32 -13.11 5.56
N LYS A 273 -2.25 -13.76 4.86
CA LYS A 273 -3.41 -13.07 4.27
C LYS A 273 -4.38 -12.58 5.33
N ILE A 274 -4.58 -13.32 6.42
CA ILE A 274 -5.40 -12.86 7.55
C ILE A 274 -4.76 -11.60 8.19
N ILE A 275 -3.43 -11.61 8.39
CA ILE A 275 -2.72 -10.44 8.93
C ILE A 275 -2.78 -9.25 7.94
N ALA A 276 -2.71 -9.51 6.63
CA ALA A 276 -2.85 -8.51 5.58
C ALA A 276 -4.27 -7.91 5.48
N LEU A 277 -5.32 -8.72 5.57
CA LEU A 277 -6.71 -8.24 5.59
C LEU A 277 -6.98 -7.44 6.86
N SER A 278 -6.36 -7.83 7.98
CA SER A 278 -6.46 -7.04 9.20
C SER A 278 -5.68 -5.73 9.12
N THR A 279 -4.61 -5.57 8.33
CA THR A 279 -4.03 -4.23 8.07
C THR A 279 -4.97 -3.40 7.20
N LEU A 280 -5.57 -4.00 6.16
CA LEU A 280 -6.55 -3.31 5.32
C LEU A 280 -7.74 -2.77 6.13
N SER A 281 -8.23 -3.54 7.12
CA SER A 281 -9.29 -3.05 8.01
C SER A 281 -8.85 -1.83 8.85
N GLN A 282 -7.63 -1.84 9.41
CA GLN A 282 -7.14 -0.74 10.23
C GLN A 282 -6.80 0.51 9.39
N LEU A 283 -6.37 0.32 8.15
CA LEU A 283 -6.17 1.42 7.20
C LEU A 283 -7.51 2.05 6.80
N GLY A 284 -8.55 1.24 6.59
CA GLY A 284 -9.92 1.75 6.47
C GLY A 284 -10.30 2.62 7.67
N LEU A 285 -10.01 2.16 8.89
CA LEU A 285 -10.22 2.94 10.11
C LEU A 285 -9.42 4.26 10.11
N MET A 286 -8.13 4.25 9.76
CA MET A 286 -7.32 5.47 9.66
C MET A 286 -7.86 6.48 8.64
N MET A 287 -8.20 6.02 7.43
CA MET A 287 -8.71 6.88 6.35
C MET A 287 -10.06 7.50 6.72
N SER A 288 -10.87 6.75 7.44
CA SER A 288 -12.19 7.18 7.89
C SER A 288 -12.13 8.24 9.00
N ILE A 289 -11.10 8.24 9.84
CA ILE A 289 -10.85 9.29 10.86
C ILE A 289 -10.34 10.57 10.20
N LEU A 290 -9.50 10.43 9.17
CA LEU A 290 -9.06 11.58 8.36
C LEU A 290 -10.25 12.25 7.68
N ALA A 291 -11.19 11.47 7.16
CA ALA A 291 -12.43 12.00 6.62
C ALA A 291 -13.26 12.82 7.63
N MET A 292 -13.15 12.55 8.93
CA MET A 292 -13.80 13.34 10.00
C MET A 292 -13.00 14.56 10.45
N GLY A 293 -11.81 14.81 9.89
CA GLY A 293 -10.99 15.96 10.26
C GLY A 293 -10.12 15.78 11.49
N LEU A 294 -9.79 14.55 11.89
CA LEU A 294 -9.02 14.26 13.11
C LEU A 294 -7.60 13.73 12.81
N PRO A 295 -6.69 14.55 12.24
CA PRO A 295 -5.40 14.08 11.74
C PRO A 295 -4.44 13.64 12.85
N LYS A 296 -4.49 14.27 14.04
CA LYS A 296 -3.65 13.89 15.19
C LYS A 296 -3.96 12.48 15.69
N LEU A 297 -5.24 12.09 15.72
CA LEU A 297 -5.68 10.75 16.13
C LEU A 297 -5.34 9.70 15.09
N ALA A 298 -5.55 10.02 13.81
CA ALA A 298 -5.14 9.13 12.72
C ALA A 298 -3.62 8.89 12.73
N PHE A 299 -2.81 9.93 12.96
CA PHE A 299 -1.37 9.81 13.09
C PHE A 299 -0.95 8.96 14.29
N PHE A 300 -1.58 9.18 15.45
CA PHE A 300 -1.32 8.38 16.65
C PHE A 300 -1.67 6.89 16.43
N HIS A 301 -2.80 6.60 15.80
CA HIS A 301 -3.16 5.22 15.46
C HIS A 301 -2.20 4.62 14.44
N LEU A 302 -1.76 5.38 13.43
CA LEU A 302 -0.75 4.95 12.45
C LEU A 302 0.55 4.49 13.13
N LEU A 303 1.06 5.26 14.09
CA LEU A 303 2.28 4.90 14.83
C LEU A 303 2.09 3.64 15.67
N THR A 304 1.02 3.57 16.46
CA THR A 304 0.75 2.38 17.31
C THR A 304 0.50 1.13 16.48
N HIS A 305 -0.23 1.25 15.36
CA HIS A 305 -0.48 0.19 14.40
C HIS A 305 0.81 -0.37 13.79
N ALA A 306 1.73 0.50 13.38
CA ALA A 306 3.00 0.07 12.79
C ALA A 306 3.80 -0.86 13.74
N LEU A 307 3.80 -0.56 15.05
CA LEU A 307 4.50 -1.37 16.05
C LEU A 307 3.92 -2.79 16.19
N PHE A 308 2.63 -2.91 16.51
CA PHE A 308 2.05 -4.23 16.77
C PHE A 308 1.85 -5.06 15.50
N LYS A 309 1.66 -4.43 14.32
CA LYS A 309 1.60 -5.18 13.05
C LYS A 309 2.94 -5.71 12.61
N ALA A 310 4.02 -4.94 12.76
CA ALA A 310 5.36 -5.44 12.49
C ALA A 310 5.66 -6.67 13.39
N LEU A 311 5.29 -6.59 14.67
CA LEU A 311 5.39 -7.72 15.60
C LEU A 311 4.59 -8.94 15.11
N LEU A 312 3.32 -8.77 14.70
CA LEU A 312 2.49 -9.87 14.17
C LEU A 312 3.11 -10.55 12.95
N PHE A 313 3.62 -9.79 11.98
CA PHE A 313 4.23 -10.36 10.77
C PHE A 313 5.56 -11.07 11.07
N MET A 314 6.39 -10.57 12.00
CA MET A 314 7.61 -11.26 12.41
C MET A 314 7.31 -12.55 13.18
N CYS A 315 6.35 -12.53 14.10
CA CYS A 315 5.91 -13.73 14.80
C CYS A 315 5.33 -14.77 13.83
N ALA A 316 4.49 -14.34 12.88
CA ALA A 316 4.00 -15.21 11.81
C ALA A 316 5.14 -15.77 10.95
N GLY A 317 6.18 -14.97 10.66
CA GLY A 317 7.38 -15.42 9.98
C GLY A 317 8.12 -16.52 10.73
N ALA A 318 8.28 -16.38 12.05
CA ALA A 318 8.92 -17.39 12.88
C ALA A 318 8.13 -18.71 12.90
N ILE A 319 6.80 -18.61 13.01
CA ILE A 319 5.91 -19.78 12.95
C ILE A 319 6.02 -20.47 11.58
N ILE A 320 5.96 -19.72 10.47
CA ILE A 320 6.04 -20.27 9.11
C ILE A 320 7.39 -20.94 8.84
N HIS A 321 8.49 -20.32 9.30
CA HIS A 321 9.84 -20.86 9.13
C HIS A 321 9.97 -22.21 9.84
N ASN A 322 9.53 -22.30 11.09
CA ASN A 322 9.60 -23.53 11.89
C ASN A 322 8.60 -24.61 11.44
N MET A 323 7.53 -24.21 10.75
CA MET A 323 6.52 -25.10 10.17
C MET A 323 6.82 -25.49 8.71
N LYS A 324 8.11 -25.48 8.30
CA LYS A 324 8.57 -25.86 6.95
C LYS A 324 7.82 -25.13 5.82
N ASN A 325 7.63 -23.81 5.97
CA ASN A 325 6.91 -22.95 5.02
C ASN A 325 5.40 -23.23 4.87
N SER A 326 4.78 -24.01 5.76
CA SER A 326 3.32 -24.12 5.78
C SER A 326 2.70 -22.85 6.40
N GLN A 327 1.77 -22.23 5.66
CA GLN A 327 1.14 -20.96 6.03
C GLN A 327 -0.31 -21.11 6.48
N ASP A 328 -0.90 -22.28 6.26
CA ASP A 328 -2.31 -22.56 6.52
C ASP A 328 -2.53 -22.80 8.02
N ILE A 329 -3.41 -22.01 8.63
CA ILE A 329 -3.71 -22.07 10.06
C ILE A 329 -4.31 -23.42 10.49
N ARG A 330 -4.89 -24.20 9.57
CA ARG A 330 -5.50 -25.50 9.88
C ARG A 330 -4.48 -26.57 10.27
N PHE A 331 -3.26 -26.46 9.76
CA PHE A 331 -2.15 -27.34 10.15
C PHE A 331 -1.40 -26.85 11.39
N MET A 332 -1.78 -25.69 11.93
CA MET A 332 -1.25 -25.17 13.19
C MET A 332 -2.08 -25.71 14.36
N GLY A 333 -1.56 -25.53 15.57
CA GLY A 333 -2.22 -25.93 16.81
C GLY A 333 -1.21 -26.09 17.94
N SER A 334 -1.65 -25.89 19.18
CA SER A 334 -0.85 -26.03 20.41
C SER A 334 0.56 -25.43 20.35
N LEU A 335 0.75 -24.27 19.68
CA LEU A 335 2.07 -23.62 19.58
C LEU A 335 2.58 -23.11 20.93
N SER A 336 1.68 -22.86 21.89
CA SER A 336 2.03 -22.43 23.25
C SER A 336 2.94 -23.42 23.98
N GLY A 337 2.79 -24.72 23.72
CA GLY A 337 3.64 -25.77 24.30
C GLY A 337 4.99 -25.94 23.61
N GLN A 338 5.06 -25.67 22.30
CA GLN A 338 6.26 -25.93 21.48
C GLN A 338 7.17 -24.70 21.36
N MET A 339 6.58 -23.52 21.21
CA MET A 339 7.26 -22.23 20.98
C MET A 339 6.66 -21.16 21.91
N PRO A 340 6.98 -21.21 23.22
CA PRO A 340 6.32 -20.40 24.23
C PRO A 340 6.61 -18.89 24.10
N LEU A 341 7.80 -18.50 23.64
CA LEU A 341 8.15 -17.08 23.59
C LEU A 341 7.51 -16.38 22.39
N THR A 342 7.57 -17.02 21.22
CA THR A 342 6.89 -16.50 20.03
C THR A 342 5.38 -16.48 20.19
N SER A 343 4.79 -17.48 20.86
CA SER A 343 3.35 -17.51 21.13
C SER A 343 2.90 -16.39 22.05
N ILE A 344 3.68 -16.04 23.09
CA ILE A 344 3.42 -14.86 23.93
C ILE A 344 3.47 -13.58 23.08
N CYS A 345 4.54 -13.39 22.30
CA CYS A 345 4.66 -12.20 21.43
C CYS A 345 3.48 -12.07 20.46
N PHE A 346 3.08 -13.17 19.83
CA PHE A 346 1.97 -13.22 18.89
C PHE A 346 0.63 -12.87 19.56
N ASN A 347 0.34 -13.44 20.73
CA ASN A 347 -0.91 -13.18 21.44
C ASN A 347 -0.99 -11.75 22.00
N VAL A 348 0.09 -11.21 22.55
CA VAL A 348 0.12 -9.82 23.00
C VAL A 348 -0.14 -8.88 21.82
N ALA A 349 0.44 -9.16 20.66
CA ALA A 349 0.19 -8.36 19.46
C ALA A 349 -1.25 -8.51 18.93
N ASN A 350 -1.85 -9.70 19.00
CA ASN A 350 -3.27 -9.93 18.67
C ASN A 350 -4.21 -9.19 19.64
N PHE A 351 -3.91 -9.20 20.94
CA PHE A 351 -4.69 -8.44 21.91
C PHE A 351 -4.54 -6.92 21.75
N ALA A 352 -3.34 -6.45 21.37
CA ALA A 352 -3.14 -5.05 21.01
C ALA A 352 -4.01 -4.66 19.80
N LEU A 353 -4.16 -5.53 18.79
CA LEU A 353 -5.06 -5.31 17.66
C LEU A 353 -6.55 -5.28 18.06
N CYS A 354 -6.95 -6.13 19.02
CA CYS A 354 -8.31 -6.13 19.56
C CYS A 354 -8.66 -4.82 20.27
N GLY A 355 -7.66 -4.14 20.84
CA GLY A 355 -7.85 -2.98 21.70
C GLY A 355 -8.07 -3.36 23.17
N MET A 356 -7.46 -4.46 23.64
CA MET A 356 -7.53 -4.83 25.06
C MET A 356 -6.95 -3.71 25.94
N PRO A 357 -7.53 -3.46 27.13
CA PRO A 357 -7.14 -2.34 27.98
C PRO A 357 -5.64 -2.39 28.32
N PHE A 358 -5.03 -1.20 28.39
CA PHE A 358 -3.61 -0.95 28.66
C PHE A 358 -2.59 -1.35 27.58
N LEU A 359 -2.97 -2.06 26.51
CA LEU A 359 -2.09 -2.28 25.36
C LEU A 359 -2.12 -1.10 24.39
N ALA A 360 -1.12 -0.99 23.50
CA ALA A 360 -0.99 0.18 22.63
C ALA A 360 -2.22 0.49 21.76
N GLY A 361 -2.96 -0.53 21.33
CA GLY A 361 -4.17 -0.35 20.52
C GLY A 361 -5.35 0.22 21.28
N PHE A 362 -5.44 0.05 22.61
CA PHE A 362 -6.52 0.63 23.42
C PHE A 362 -6.45 2.16 23.40
N TYR A 363 -5.26 2.72 23.67
CA TYR A 363 -5.07 4.17 23.73
C TYR A 363 -5.48 4.88 22.44
N SER A 364 -5.28 4.25 21.28
CA SER A 364 -5.64 4.85 19.98
C SER A 364 -7.04 4.45 19.53
N LYS A 365 -7.31 3.14 19.38
CA LYS A 365 -8.54 2.63 18.73
C LYS A 365 -9.79 2.93 19.57
N ASP A 366 -9.73 2.79 20.89
CA ASP A 366 -10.89 3.03 21.74
C ASP A 366 -11.22 4.53 21.80
N LEU A 367 -10.19 5.37 21.99
CA LEU A 367 -10.31 6.83 21.92
C LEU A 367 -10.93 7.31 20.59
N ILE A 368 -10.54 6.68 19.48
CA ILE A 368 -11.13 6.94 18.17
C ILE A 368 -12.63 6.61 18.17
N LEU A 369 -13.03 5.44 18.65
CA LEU A 369 -14.43 5.01 18.62
C LEU A 369 -15.33 5.88 19.52
N GLU A 370 -14.82 6.34 20.64
CA GLU A 370 -15.53 7.30 21.50
C GLU A 370 -15.74 8.65 20.80
N ILE A 371 -14.72 9.17 20.10
CA ILE A 371 -14.84 10.44 19.38
C ILE A 371 -15.76 10.30 18.15
N VAL A 372 -15.75 9.14 17.50
CA VAL A 372 -16.70 8.78 16.43
C VAL A 372 -18.13 8.72 16.97
N ALA A 373 -18.35 8.22 18.18
CA ALA A 373 -19.67 8.21 18.81
C ALA A 373 -20.18 9.62 19.17
N MET A 374 -19.26 10.58 19.32
CA MET A 374 -19.56 11.98 19.59
C MET A 374 -19.83 12.81 18.35
N SER A 375 -19.25 12.43 17.21
CA SER A 375 -19.37 13.19 15.97
C SER A 375 -20.71 12.93 15.27
N TYR A 376 -21.10 13.89 14.43
CA TYR A 376 -22.31 13.78 13.62
C TYR A 376 -22.07 12.86 12.43
N LEU A 377 -22.45 11.58 12.57
CA LEU A 377 -22.28 10.58 11.54
C LEU A 377 -23.60 10.06 11.00
N ASN A 378 -23.56 9.64 9.72
CA ASN A 378 -24.65 8.90 9.11
C ASN A 378 -24.85 7.58 9.86
N SER A 379 -26.10 7.14 10.01
CA SER A 379 -26.43 5.87 10.66
C SER A 379 -25.71 4.68 10.01
N PHE A 380 -25.56 4.71 8.69
CA PHE A 380 -24.84 3.68 7.95
C PHE A 380 -23.34 3.65 8.29
N SER A 381 -22.66 4.80 8.31
CA SER A 381 -21.24 4.84 8.68
C SER A 381 -21.04 4.43 10.14
N PHE A 382 -21.93 4.87 11.04
CA PHE A 382 -21.90 4.45 12.45
C PHE A 382 -22.00 2.93 12.59
N PHE A 383 -22.94 2.28 11.88
CA PHE A 383 -23.06 0.82 11.86
C PHE A 383 -21.78 0.14 11.36
N LEU A 384 -21.19 0.64 10.26
CA LEU A 384 -19.97 0.07 9.69
C LEU A 384 -18.80 0.11 10.69
N TYR A 385 -18.62 1.19 11.45
CA TYR A 385 -17.57 1.28 12.47
C TYR A 385 -17.71 0.21 13.55
N PHE A 386 -18.84 0.19 14.25
CA PHE A 386 -18.98 -0.72 15.38
C PHE A 386 -19.01 -2.17 14.92
N PHE A 387 -19.77 -2.50 13.87
CA PHE A 387 -19.81 -3.89 13.40
C PHE A 387 -18.44 -4.38 12.91
N SER A 388 -17.70 -3.57 12.16
CA SER A 388 -16.37 -3.96 11.70
C SER A 388 -15.36 -4.09 12.85
N THR A 389 -15.45 -3.26 13.90
CA THR A 389 -14.62 -3.44 15.11
C THR A 389 -14.92 -4.76 15.80
N GLY A 390 -16.19 -5.19 15.87
CA GLY A 390 -16.55 -6.53 16.34
C GLY A 390 -15.94 -7.64 15.47
N LEU A 391 -15.96 -7.49 14.14
CA LEU A 391 -15.30 -8.42 13.23
C LEU A 391 -13.77 -8.49 13.46
N THR A 392 -13.13 -7.37 13.83
CA THR A 392 -11.69 -7.38 14.15
C THR A 392 -11.35 -8.27 15.33
N VAL A 393 -12.21 -8.32 16.33
CA VAL A 393 -12.04 -9.19 17.49
C VAL A 393 -12.41 -10.65 17.15
N CYS A 394 -13.40 -10.83 16.28
CA CYS A 394 -13.78 -12.15 15.78
C CYS A 394 -12.62 -12.87 15.07
N TYR A 395 -11.98 -12.26 14.06
CA TYR A 395 -10.88 -12.95 13.34
C TYR A 395 -9.62 -13.11 14.19
N SER A 396 -9.37 -12.22 15.15
CA SER A 396 -8.18 -12.29 16.00
C SER A 396 -8.31 -13.39 17.06
N LEU A 397 -9.48 -13.57 17.68
CA LEU A 397 -9.72 -14.71 18.56
C LEU A 397 -9.79 -16.03 17.79
N ARG A 398 -10.33 -16.04 16.56
CA ARG A 398 -10.24 -17.21 15.66
C ARG A 398 -8.78 -17.61 15.42
N LEU A 399 -7.93 -16.63 15.12
CA LEU A 399 -6.51 -16.88 14.86
C LEU A 399 -5.76 -17.30 16.14
N ALA A 400 -6.11 -16.74 17.31
CA ALA A 400 -5.60 -17.22 18.59
C ALA A 400 -6.03 -18.68 18.87
N TYR A 401 -7.26 -19.05 18.52
CA TYR A 401 -7.76 -20.41 18.70
C TYR A 401 -6.95 -21.43 17.89
N TYR A 402 -6.85 -21.23 16.57
CA TYR A 402 -6.14 -22.15 15.68
C TYR A 402 -4.63 -22.24 15.96
N SER A 403 -4.02 -21.16 16.41
CA SER A 403 -2.58 -21.17 16.70
C SER A 403 -2.26 -21.76 18.07
N MET A 404 -3.08 -21.50 19.09
CA MET A 404 -2.69 -21.73 20.49
C MET A 404 -3.55 -22.74 21.25
N SER A 405 -4.88 -22.62 21.22
CA SER A 405 -5.76 -23.44 22.07
C SER A 405 -6.21 -24.73 21.42
N GLY A 406 -6.19 -24.81 20.08
CA GLY A 406 -6.52 -26.03 19.36
C GLY A 406 -5.48 -27.13 19.53
N ASP A 407 -5.91 -28.37 19.29
CA ASP A 407 -5.04 -29.53 19.28
C ASP A 407 -3.92 -29.42 18.24
N PHE A 408 -2.80 -30.11 18.51
CA PHE A 408 -1.64 -30.10 17.63
C PHE A 408 -1.92 -30.85 16.32
N ASN A 409 -2.06 -30.11 15.21
CA ASN A 409 -2.42 -30.66 13.88
C ASN A 409 -1.26 -30.82 12.90
N SER A 410 -0.03 -30.49 13.30
CA SER A 410 1.12 -30.55 12.38
C SER A 410 1.64 -31.98 12.18
N SER A 411 2.53 -32.17 11.20
CA SER A 411 3.15 -33.47 10.94
C SER A 411 3.89 -34.01 12.19
N SER A 412 3.86 -35.32 12.39
CA SER A 412 4.56 -35.98 13.51
C SER A 412 6.05 -35.63 13.61
N LEU A 413 6.72 -35.37 12.48
CA LEU A 413 8.11 -34.91 12.40
C LEU A 413 8.17 -33.38 12.20
N HIS A 414 7.89 -32.63 13.26
CA HIS A 414 7.90 -31.17 13.29
C HIS A 414 9.18 -30.61 13.92
N PRO A 415 9.91 -29.68 13.27
CA PRO A 415 11.09 -29.03 13.83
C PRO A 415 10.73 -27.74 14.59
N LEU A 416 9.64 -27.74 15.35
CA LEU A 416 9.18 -26.56 16.07
C LEU A 416 10.13 -26.24 17.23
N ASN A 417 10.71 -25.04 17.24
CA ASN A 417 11.63 -24.63 18.29
C ASN A 417 11.82 -23.10 18.35
N ASP A 418 11.93 -22.56 19.55
CA ASP A 418 12.32 -21.17 19.82
C ASP A 418 13.84 -21.03 20.05
N GLN A 419 14.69 -21.72 19.27
CA GLN A 419 16.14 -21.61 19.40
C GLN A 419 16.75 -20.41 18.64
N GLY A 420 15.98 -19.79 17.75
CA GLY A 420 16.47 -18.68 16.92
C GLY A 420 16.59 -17.37 17.70
N TRP A 421 17.73 -17.17 18.37
CA TRP A 421 17.94 -16.05 19.29
C TRP A 421 17.93 -14.68 18.60
N VAL A 422 18.34 -14.59 17.33
CA VAL A 422 18.38 -13.32 16.59
C VAL A 422 16.96 -12.87 16.27
N MET A 423 16.15 -13.77 15.71
CA MET A 423 14.72 -13.55 15.48
C MET A 423 13.99 -13.19 16.77
N LEU A 424 14.23 -13.94 17.85
CA LEU A 424 13.57 -13.70 19.15
C LEU A 424 13.91 -12.33 19.74
N ARG A 425 15.18 -11.92 19.72
CA ARG A 425 15.58 -10.59 20.22
C ARG A 425 14.93 -9.46 19.43
N GLY A 426 14.84 -9.59 18.10
CA GLY A 426 14.12 -8.64 17.25
C GLY A 426 12.63 -8.53 17.61
N MET A 427 11.97 -9.67 17.84
CA MET A 427 10.57 -9.73 18.27
C MET A 427 10.36 -9.16 19.68
N LEU A 428 11.22 -9.47 20.64
CA LEU A 428 11.12 -8.98 22.02
C LEU A 428 11.28 -7.45 22.10
N ALA A 429 12.15 -6.86 21.28
CA ALA A 429 12.29 -5.40 21.22
C ALA A 429 11.03 -4.71 20.70
N LEU A 430 10.29 -5.34 19.76
CA LEU A 430 8.99 -4.82 19.32
C LEU A 430 7.87 -5.12 20.31
N LEU A 431 7.95 -6.22 21.07
CA LEU A 431 6.99 -6.53 22.14
C LEU A 431 6.99 -5.46 23.23
N THR A 432 8.17 -5.03 23.71
CA THR A 432 8.25 -3.97 24.74
C THR A 432 7.60 -2.68 24.25
N MET A 433 7.82 -2.32 22.98
CA MET A 433 7.18 -1.16 22.36
C MET A 433 5.69 -1.32 22.09
N ALA A 434 5.20 -2.53 21.77
CA ALA A 434 3.78 -2.79 21.59
C ALA A 434 2.98 -2.67 22.91
N VAL A 435 3.63 -2.91 24.05
CA VAL A 435 3.01 -2.73 25.38
C VAL A 435 3.14 -1.28 25.86
N MET A 436 4.36 -0.73 25.91
CA MET A 436 4.60 0.60 26.51
C MET A 436 4.38 1.75 25.53
N GLY A 437 4.64 1.55 24.25
CA GLY A 437 4.72 2.63 23.26
C GLY A 437 3.43 3.41 23.09
N GLY A 438 2.26 2.77 23.16
CA GLY A 438 0.98 3.49 23.05
C GLY A 438 0.73 4.45 24.22
N SER A 439 1.04 4.02 25.46
CA SER A 439 0.94 4.89 26.63
C SER A 439 1.91 6.07 26.56
N MET A 440 3.18 5.80 26.24
CA MET A 440 4.23 6.82 26.10
C MET A 440 3.87 7.86 25.02
N LEU A 441 3.41 7.39 23.86
CA LEU A 441 2.98 8.28 22.78
C LEU A 441 1.74 9.08 23.14
N SER A 442 0.74 8.48 23.82
CA SER A 442 -0.48 9.20 24.20
C SER A 442 -0.18 10.38 25.12
N TRP A 443 0.71 10.20 26.10
CA TRP A 443 1.09 11.25 27.04
C TRP A 443 1.94 12.35 26.39
N CYS A 444 2.71 12.01 25.35
CA CYS A 444 3.54 12.98 24.65
C CYS A 444 2.75 13.76 23.59
N LEU A 445 1.90 13.09 22.80
CA LEU A 445 1.21 13.69 21.66
C LEU A 445 -0.02 14.52 22.06
N PHE A 446 -0.70 14.15 23.15
CA PHE A 446 -1.91 14.83 23.61
C PHE A 446 -1.64 15.58 24.92
N PRO A 447 -1.16 16.84 24.87
CA PRO A 447 -0.89 17.63 26.08
C PRO A 447 -2.18 17.98 26.83
N THR A 448 -3.31 18.01 26.14
CA THR A 448 -4.63 18.24 26.73
C THR A 448 -5.55 17.04 26.46
N PRO A 449 -6.16 16.45 27.50
CA PRO A 449 -7.16 15.41 27.29
C PRO A 449 -8.40 16.01 26.62
N SER A 450 -8.89 15.39 25.54
CA SER A 450 -10.18 15.74 24.94
C SER A 450 -11.32 15.38 25.89
N MET A 451 -12.23 16.31 26.15
CA MET A 451 -13.41 16.05 26.97
C MET A 451 -14.42 15.21 26.20
N ILE A 452 -14.69 13.98 26.66
CA ILE A 452 -15.66 13.05 26.05
C ILE A 452 -16.89 12.93 26.98
N CYS A 453 -17.95 13.66 26.68
CA CYS A 453 -19.28 13.60 27.30
C CYS A 453 -20.25 12.62 26.61
N LEU A 454 -20.11 11.31 26.82
CA LEU A 454 -21.04 10.30 26.27
C LEU A 454 -22.01 9.76 27.34
N PRO A 455 -23.25 9.35 26.97
CA PRO A 455 -24.09 8.54 27.85
C PRO A 455 -23.46 7.15 28.06
N MET A 456 -23.74 6.52 29.21
CA MET A 456 -23.12 5.25 29.63
C MET A 456 -23.28 4.11 28.60
N TRP A 457 -24.38 4.09 27.84
CA TRP A 457 -24.58 3.09 26.80
C TRP A 457 -23.60 3.25 25.62
N LEU A 458 -23.15 4.48 25.31
CA LEU A 458 -22.28 4.76 24.16
C LEU A 458 -20.82 4.59 24.57
N SER A 459 -20.45 5.00 25.79
CA SER A 459 -19.09 4.80 26.29
C SER A 459 -18.73 3.31 26.41
N THR A 460 -19.67 2.48 26.85
CA THR A 460 -19.45 1.03 26.95
C THR A 460 -19.65 0.27 25.64
N LEU A 461 -20.08 0.94 24.57
CA LEU A 461 -20.45 0.30 23.30
C LEU A 461 -19.25 -0.43 22.67
N ALA A 462 -18.09 0.22 22.56
CA ALA A 462 -16.90 -0.37 21.95
C ALA A 462 -16.45 -1.66 22.66
N LEU A 463 -16.47 -1.66 23.99
CA LEU A 463 -16.14 -2.83 24.79
C LEU A 463 -17.21 -3.94 24.70
N SER A 464 -18.49 -3.59 24.65
CA SER A 464 -19.57 -4.58 24.47
C SER A 464 -19.49 -5.29 23.12
N VAL A 465 -19.19 -4.54 22.05
CA VAL A 465 -19.08 -5.07 20.69
C VAL A 465 -17.84 -5.93 20.52
N SER A 466 -16.72 -5.54 21.14
CA SER A 466 -15.50 -6.37 21.13
C SER A 466 -15.69 -7.70 21.85
N LEU A 467 -16.35 -7.70 23.01
CA LEU A 467 -16.66 -8.94 23.75
C LEU A 467 -17.60 -9.86 22.96
N MET A 468 -18.66 -9.32 22.37
CA MET A 468 -19.59 -10.10 21.54
C MET A 468 -18.89 -10.68 20.31
N GLY A 469 -18.10 -9.87 19.60
CA GLY A 469 -17.34 -10.30 18.43
C GLY A 469 -16.32 -11.39 18.77
N GLY A 470 -15.66 -11.26 19.92
CA GLY A 470 -14.74 -12.26 20.43
C GLY A 470 -15.42 -13.59 20.75
N TRP A 471 -16.53 -13.56 21.49
CA TRP A 471 -17.30 -14.77 21.80
C TRP A 471 -17.74 -15.50 20.53
N VAL A 472 -18.28 -14.76 19.55
CA VAL A 472 -18.66 -15.32 18.24
C VAL A 472 -17.44 -15.93 17.53
N GLY A 473 -16.31 -15.24 17.49
CA GLY A 473 -15.10 -15.74 16.82
C GLY A 473 -14.56 -17.04 17.40
N TYR A 474 -14.56 -17.16 18.73
CA TYR A 474 -14.11 -18.37 19.43
C TYR A 474 -15.07 -19.54 19.19
N GLU A 475 -16.38 -19.35 19.35
CA GLU A 475 -17.36 -20.42 19.13
C GLU A 475 -17.42 -20.89 17.68
N LEU A 476 -17.31 -19.95 16.71
CA LEU A 476 -17.24 -20.31 15.28
C LEU A 476 -15.99 -21.12 14.92
N SER A 477 -14.92 -21.02 15.72
CA SER A 477 -13.68 -21.76 15.50
C SER A 477 -13.69 -23.17 16.11
N ASN A 478 -14.56 -23.44 17.08
CA ASN A 478 -14.77 -24.75 17.69
C ASN A 478 -15.52 -25.68 16.73
N PHE A 479 -14.84 -26.16 15.68
CA PHE A 479 -15.42 -27.11 14.73
C PHE A 479 -15.60 -28.49 15.38
N SER A 480 -16.85 -28.92 15.56
CA SER A 480 -17.18 -30.32 15.80
C SER A 480 -17.46 -31.05 14.49
N LEU A 481 -17.14 -32.34 14.46
CA LEU A 481 -17.42 -33.20 13.31
C LEU A 481 -18.93 -33.35 13.11
N PHE A 482 -19.45 -32.84 11.99
CA PHE A 482 -20.84 -33.02 11.57
C PHE A 482 -20.91 -33.65 10.18
N TYR A 483 -21.97 -34.43 9.91
CA TYR A 483 -22.17 -35.13 8.64
C TYR A 483 -22.44 -34.20 7.43
N LYS A 484 -22.89 -32.96 7.66
CA LYS A 484 -23.16 -31.98 6.61
C LYS A 484 -22.34 -30.72 6.84
N LEU A 485 -21.54 -30.35 5.84
CA LEU A 485 -20.78 -29.10 5.83
C LEU A 485 -21.69 -27.94 5.42
N GLN A 486 -21.96 -27.03 6.36
CA GLN A 486 -22.77 -25.84 6.12
C GLN A 486 -22.18 -24.92 5.05
N SER A 487 -20.85 -24.88 4.91
CA SER A 487 -20.16 -24.09 3.88
C SER A 487 -20.52 -24.52 2.46
N PHE A 488 -20.75 -25.81 2.20
CA PHE A 488 -21.17 -26.28 0.88
C PHE A 488 -22.62 -25.90 0.58
N HIS A 489 -23.50 -25.85 1.58
CA HIS A 489 -24.88 -25.38 1.39
C HIS A 489 -24.94 -23.89 1.02
N TYR A 490 -24.04 -23.06 1.57
CA TYR A 490 -23.95 -21.62 1.31
C TYR A 490 -22.71 -21.23 0.50
N TYR A 491 -22.34 -22.04 -0.51
CA TYR A 491 -21.09 -21.87 -1.25
C TYR A 491 -20.91 -20.48 -1.88
N LEU A 492 -21.98 -19.91 -2.46
CA LEU A 492 -21.93 -18.57 -3.06
C LEU A 492 -21.62 -17.49 -2.02
N ILE A 493 -22.20 -17.58 -0.83
CA ILE A 493 -21.98 -16.60 0.24
C ILE A 493 -20.57 -16.75 0.80
N SER A 494 -20.13 -17.99 1.09
CA SER A 494 -18.76 -18.22 1.59
C SER A 494 -17.69 -17.81 0.58
N SER A 495 -17.92 -18.07 -0.71
CA SER A 495 -16.97 -17.66 -1.77
C SER A 495 -16.97 -16.14 -1.98
N PHE A 496 -18.13 -15.48 -1.96
CA PHE A 496 -18.22 -14.02 -2.07
C PHE A 496 -17.53 -13.31 -0.91
N LEU A 497 -17.81 -13.75 0.32
CA LEU A 497 -17.22 -13.15 1.53
C LEU A 497 -15.71 -13.46 1.64
N GLY A 498 -15.28 -14.67 1.30
CA GLY A 498 -13.87 -15.04 1.34
C GLY A 498 -13.00 -14.38 0.27
N SER A 499 -13.54 -14.16 -0.94
CA SER A 499 -12.77 -13.60 -2.07
C SER A 499 -12.74 -12.06 -2.13
N MET A 500 -12.99 -11.37 -1.02
CA MET A 500 -13.15 -9.90 -0.98
C MET A 500 -14.15 -9.41 -2.03
N TRP A 501 -15.37 -9.96 -2.02
CA TRP A 501 -16.45 -9.60 -2.96
C TRP A 501 -16.06 -9.79 -4.44
N PHE A 502 -15.24 -10.79 -4.72
CA PHE A 502 -14.66 -11.07 -6.05
C PHE A 502 -13.83 -9.90 -6.66
N MET A 503 -13.39 -8.93 -5.86
CA MET A 503 -12.58 -7.79 -6.33
C MET A 503 -11.28 -8.20 -7.05
N PRO A 504 -10.54 -9.25 -6.64
CA PRO A 504 -9.39 -9.74 -7.42
C PRO A 504 -9.77 -10.14 -8.84
N PHE A 505 -10.92 -10.76 -9.06
CA PHE A 505 -11.36 -11.19 -10.40
C PHE A 505 -11.83 -10.01 -11.25
N ILE A 506 -12.55 -9.05 -10.65
CA ILE A 506 -13.01 -7.84 -11.35
C ILE A 506 -11.82 -7.01 -11.82
N SER A 507 -10.84 -6.78 -10.93
CA SER A 507 -9.65 -5.97 -11.23
C SER A 507 -8.70 -6.60 -12.25
N THR A 508 -8.63 -7.93 -12.33
CA THR A 508 -7.73 -8.64 -13.26
C THR A 508 -8.41 -8.98 -14.58
N TYR A 509 -9.42 -9.86 -14.55
CA TYR A 509 -10.10 -10.32 -15.76
C TYR A 509 -11.01 -9.26 -16.36
N GLY A 510 -11.75 -8.52 -15.53
CA GLY A 510 -12.68 -7.49 -16.01
C GLY A 510 -11.96 -6.33 -16.68
N VAL A 511 -11.02 -5.69 -15.96
CA VAL A 511 -10.30 -4.52 -16.45
C VAL A 511 -9.26 -4.86 -17.52
N GLY A 512 -8.63 -6.04 -17.47
CA GLY A 512 -7.57 -6.41 -18.41
C GLY A 512 -8.05 -6.81 -19.82
N MET A 513 -9.21 -7.45 -19.93
CA MET A 513 -9.72 -7.97 -21.21
C MET A 513 -10.03 -6.87 -22.23
N THR A 514 -10.65 -5.77 -21.80
CA THR A 514 -11.10 -4.70 -22.72
C THR A 514 -9.93 -3.96 -23.40
N PRO A 515 -8.89 -3.44 -22.73
CA PRO A 515 -7.79 -2.76 -23.39
C PRO A 515 -6.96 -3.71 -24.25
N MET A 516 -6.80 -4.98 -23.86
CA MET A 516 -6.07 -5.97 -24.67
C MET A 516 -6.79 -6.27 -25.98
N SER A 517 -8.11 -6.46 -25.95
CA SER A 517 -8.90 -6.68 -27.17
C SER A 517 -8.91 -5.45 -28.08
N ALA A 518 -9.03 -4.25 -27.51
CA ALA A 518 -8.96 -2.99 -28.25
C ALA A 518 -7.58 -2.79 -28.89
N GLY A 519 -6.49 -3.06 -28.16
CA GLY A 519 -5.13 -3.00 -28.69
C GLY A 519 -4.90 -3.95 -29.86
N GLY A 520 -5.40 -5.20 -29.77
CA GLY A 520 -5.34 -6.16 -30.88
C GLY A 520 -6.12 -5.71 -32.12
N LEU A 521 -7.30 -5.09 -31.92
CA LEU A 521 -8.09 -4.51 -33.01
C LEU A 521 -7.40 -3.30 -33.65
N MET A 522 -6.79 -2.42 -32.84
CA MET A 522 -6.03 -1.27 -33.35
C MET A 522 -4.81 -1.72 -34.16
N LEU A 523 -4.05 -2.70 -33.66
CA LEU A 523 -2.90 -3.26 -34.40
C LEU A 523 -3.33 -3.85 -35.75
N LYS A 524 -4.42 -4.63 -35.78
CA LYS A 524 -4.88 -5.30 -37.00
C LYS A 524 -5.50 -4.33 -38.01
N SER A 525 -6.33 -3.41 -37.54
CA SER A 525 -7.11 -2.53 -38.43
C SER A 525 -6.35 -1.27 -38.82
N PHE A 526 -5.73 -0.60 -37.85
CA PHE A 526 -5.00 0.65 -38.09
C PHE A 526 -3.58 0.36 -38.57
N ASP A 527 -2.74 -0.21 -37.69
CA ASP A 527 -1.28 -0.26 -37.92
C ASP A 527 -0.90 -1.20 -39.07
N GLN A 528 -1.47 -2.41 -39.11
CA GLN A 528 -1.23 -3.40 -40.17
C GLN A 528 -2.24 -3.31 -41.33
N GLY A 529 -3.28 -2.49 -41.20
CA GLY A 529 -4.33 -2.35 -42.20
C GLY A 529 -4.23 -0.99 -42.88
N TRP A 530 -5.03 -0.03 -42.42
CA TRP A 530 -5.20 1.27 -43.06
C TRP A 530 -3.87 2.04 -43.24
N SER A 531 -2.93 2.01 -42.29
CA SER A 531 -1.66 2.72 -42.48
C SER A 531 -0.75 2.08 -43.52
N GLU A 532 -0.79 0.75 -43.68
CA GLU A 532 -0.06 0.07 -44.75
C GLU A 532 -0.72 0.29 -46.11
N GLU A 533 -2.07 0.22 -46.15
CA GLU A 533 -2.85 0.52 -47.36
C GLU A 533 -2.61 1.95 -47.82
N PHE A 534 -2.81 2.97 -46.99
CA PHE A 534 -2.58 4.37 -47.39
C PHE A 534 -1.10 4.70 -47.63
N GLY A 535 -0.19 4.00 -46.97
CA GLY A 535 1.24 4.22 -47.08
C GLY A 535 1.88 3.41 -48.21
N ALA A 536 2.66 2.39 -47.83
CA ALA A 536 3.57 1.71 -48.74
C ALA A 536 2.85 0.87 -49.81
N GLN A 537 1.74 0.19 -49.48
CA GLN A 537 1.06 -0.71 -50.42
C GLN A 537 0.44 0.05 -51.59
N ASN A 538 -0.26 1.16 -51.31
CA ASN A 538 -0.89 1.94 -52.38
C ASN A 538 0.16 2.65 -53.24
N ILE A 539 1.22 3.21 -52.64
CA ILE A 539 2.36 3.77 -53.40
C ILE A 539 3.01 2.70 -54.28
N TYR A 540 3.24 1.50 -53.74
CA TYR A 540 3.77 0.38 -54.52
C TYR A 540 2.85 0.03 -55.69
N SER A 541 1.54 -0.10 -55.45
CA SER A 541 0.57 -0.45 -56.49
C SER A 541 0.49 0.61 -57.59
N TYR A 542 0.52 1.90 -57.24
CA TYR A 542 0.56 2.99 -58.22
C TYR A 542 1.88 3.01 -58.99
N SER A 543 3.02 2.85 -58.31
CA SER A 543 4.33 2.81 -58.97
C SER A 543 4.42 1.65 -59.96
N MET A 544 3.88 0.49 -59.60
CA MET A 544 3.76 -0.67 -60.47
C MET A 544 2.88 -0.34 -61.68
N GLY A 545 1.70 0.24 -61.46
CA GLY A 545 0.80 0.69 -62.53
C GLY A 545 1.45 1.68 -63.51
N TYR A 546 2.12 2.72 -63.00
CA TYR A 546 2.83 3.70 -63.82
C TYR A 546 4.00 3.07 -64.58
N SER A 547 4.76 2.18 -63.93
CA SER A 547 5.87 1.47 -64.59
C SER A 547 5.37 0.57 -65.73
N GLY A 548 4.23 -0.11 -65.55
CA GLY A 548 3.60 -0.93 -66.57
C GLY A 548 3.12 -0.12 -67.77
N VAL A 549 2.52 1.06 -67.54
CA VAL A 549 2.14 1.98 -68.62
C VAL A 549 3.38 2.48 -69.38
N ASN A 550 4.46 2.83 -68.68
CA ASN A 550 5.71 3.25 -69.33
C ASN A 550 6.31 2.12 -70.19
N GLN A 551 6.32 0.88 -69.68
CA GLN A 551 6.79 -0.27 -70.45
C GLN A 551 5.94 -0.51 -71.71
N TRP A 552 4.62 -0.32 -71.66
CA TRP A 552 3.76 -0.43 -72.83
C TRP A 552 4.08 0.61 -73.90
N TRP A 553 4.35 1.86 -73.51
CA TRP A 553 4.81 2.90 -74.44
C TRP A 553 6.18 2.54 -75.05
N GLN A 554 7.06 1.93 -74.27
CA GLN A 554 8.39 1.55 -74.72
C GLN A 554 8.41 0.32 -75.65
N ASN A 555 7.45 -0.59 -75.52
CA ASN A 555 7.39 -1.79 -76.37
C ASN A 555 6.82 -1.54 -77.77
N ASN A 556 6.75 -0.29 -78.22
CA ASN A 556 6.32 0.06 -79.56
C ASN A 556 7.45 -0.05 -80.59
N ASP A 557 7.08 -0.15 -81.87
CA ASP A 557 8.05 -0.19 -82.97
C ASP A 557 8.89 1.09 -83.07
N LEU A 558 10.11 0.96 -83.59
CA LEU A 558 11.09 2.04 -83.73
C LEU A 558 10.54 3.27 -84.49
N LYS A 559 9.56 3.07 -85.38
CA LYS A 559 8.90 4.16 -86.11
C LYS A 559 8.18 5.14 -85.18
N ILE A 560 7.51 4.65 -84.14
CA ILE A 560 6.76 5.50 -83.18
C ILE A 560 7.75 6.32 -82.35
N TYR A 561 8.89 5.73 -81.97
CA TYR A 561 9.95 6.43 -81.28
C TYR A 561 10.52 7.61 -82.08
N LEU A 562 10.76 7.41 -83.38
CA LEU A 562 11.26 8.50 -84.24
C LEU A 562 10.29 9.67 -84.32
N VAL A 563 8.98 9.41 -84.38
CA VAL A 563 7.95 10.48 -84.35
C VAL A 563 7.98 11.24 -83.03
N SER A 564 8.15 10.55 -81.90
CA SER A 564 8.27 11.21 -80.59
C SER A 564 9.53 12.10 -80.48
N PHE A 565 10.65 11.70 -81.09
CA PHE A 565 11.87 12.51 -81.15
C PHE A 565 11.69 13.79 -81.96
N ILE A 566 10.98 13.72 -83.09
CA ILE A 566 10.67 14.91 -83.91
C ILE A 566 9.80 15.87 -83.11
N LEU A 567 8.77 15.38 -82.41
CA LEU A 567 7.96 16.21 -81.53
C LEU A 567 8.80 16.89 -80.44
N TRP A 568 9.75 16.19 -79.85
CA TRP A 568 10.63 16.76 -78.83
C TRP A 568 11.57 17.84 -79.40
N ILE A 569 12.10 17.64 -80.62
CA ILE A 569 12.87 18.67 -81.33
C ILE A 569 12.01 19.91 -81.58
N MET A 570 10.76 19.74 -82.01
CA MET A 570 9.84 20.88 -82.21
C MET A 570 9.61 21.64 -80.89
N VAL A 571 9.41 20.93 -79.77
CA VAL A 571 9.27 21.55 -78.46
C VAL A 571 10.54 22.29 -78.04
N LEU A 572 11.72 21.71 -78.27
CA LEU A 572 12.99 22.39 -77.99
C LEU A 572 13.17 23.64 -78.85
N VAL A 573 12.83 23.57 -80.15
CA VAL A 573 12.92 24.73 -81.03
C VAL A 573 11.97 25.84 -80.55
N VAL A 574 10.76 25.49 -80.10
CA VAL A 574 9.84 26.45 -79.47
C VAL A 574 10.46 27.04 -78.19
N PHE A 575 11.11 26.23 -77.35
CA PHE A 575 11.78 26.71 -76.14
C PHE A 575 13.02 27.57 -76.41
N ILE A 576 13.71 27.38 -77.54
CA ILE A 576 14.86 28.21 -77.96
C ILE A 576 14.38 29.51 -78.61
N MET A 577 13.16 29.52 -79.17
CA MET A 577 12.52 30.71 -79.75
C MET A 577 11.85 31.61 -78.69
N ILE A 578 11.65 31.11 -77.47
CA ILE A 578 11.30 31.87 -76.26
C ILE A 578 12.60 32.32 -75.60
#